data_AF-A0A3D2UB12-F1
#
_entry.id   AF-A0A3D2UB12-F1
#
_cell.length_a   1.000
_cell.length_b   1.000
_cell.length_c   1.000
_cell.angle_alpha   90.00
_cell.angle_beta   90.00
_cell.angle_gamma   90.00
#
_symmetry.space_group_name_H-M   'P 1'
#
loop_
_entity.id
_entity.type
_entity.pdbx_description
1 polymer ?
#
loop_
_entity_poly.entity_id
_entity_poly.type
_entity_poly.pdbx_seq_one_letter_code
_entity_poly.pdbx_strand_id
1 'polypeptide(L)'
;GASDLSMDMTNPRILYASFWDHRRLPWQVVSGGPGSGFWKSTDGGESWDEINEGLPDLMGKTAIDVSRANPDRLFAMVEADPGGGLFRSDDAGASWKLVSDDWTIRARAWYYIEVFADPVDEETVYVLNAPMMKSIDGGRTFSNVPVLHGDTHDLWINPDDNKVMINANDGGAHVSFNAGGSWSTLNNQPTAQFYRVNVDNRFPYYVYGGQQDNSAIAIASRGQGGVTWKDWYSIAGCESARPSFDADDPRFVYAGCYMGIIGEWDHQTMSQRDIAAYPVMPAALQSREMKYRYNWSAPILVSQHDPRTIYHASNHVVRSRDRGMTWEEISPDLTRDEDVKQGYGGGPITNEGAGGEIYGTIYALSESAHEQGVIWTGSDDGLVHLTRDGGATWQDVTPDPWGEVMVNEIAVSPHDPAVAYAAINRYKFNDFTPMAYVTRDYGENWEEISDGFADEAWVHVVREDPRTPGLLYAGTETGIYVSFNGGDLWQSLQLNLPNTPINDLIVHDRENDLVVATSGRSFWILDDLSPLQQAARDVPDGDENSHHLYSPRHAYRLAGGSGFGGGGEGVNGPSGAVIDFMLGEVADAEP
;
A
#
# COMPACT_ATOMS: atom_id res chain seq x y z
N GLY A 1 18.40 15.26 2.11
CA GLY A 1 18.88 15.70 3.43
C GLY A 1 19.80 14.65 4.01
N ALA A 2 20.09 14.68 5.31
CA ALA A 2 20.81 13.57 5.95
C ALA A 2 20.02 12.27 5.75
N SER A 3 20.68 11.26 5.20
CA SER A 3 20.11 9.93 4.94
C SER A 3 20.60 8.89 5.94
N ASP A 4 21.78 9.10 6.54
CA ASP A 4 22.37 8.19 7.51
C ASP A 4 23.26 8.95 8.52
N LEU A 5 23.44 8.39 9.71
CA LEU A 5 24.25 8.94 10.79
C LEU A 5 24.89 7.81 11.61
N SER A 6 26.21 7.71 11.56
CA SER A 6 26.99 6.78 12.38
C SER A 6 27.88 7.50 13.38
N MET A 7 28.11 6.87 14.54
CA MET A 7 28.84 7.44 15.67
C MET A 7 30.02 6.56 16.04
N ASP A 8 31.19 7.17 16.23
CA ASP A 8 32.35 6.48 16.80
C ASP A 8 32.06 6.12 18.26
N MET A 9 32.00 4.82 18.54
CA MET A 9 31.69 4.30 19.87
C MET A 9 32.83 4.48 20.89
N THR A 10 34.04 4.82 20.44
CA THR A 10 35.18 5.17 21.30
C THR A 10 35.17 6.64 21.70
N ASN A 11 34.52 7.50 20.90
CA ASN A 11 34.36 8.92 21.18
C ASN A 11 33.06 9.47 20.56
N PRO A 12 31.99 9.65 21.36
CA PRO A 12 30.68 10.06 20.83
C PRO A 12 30.62 11.51 20.34
N ARG A 13 31.72 12.27 20.43
CA ARG A 13 31.84 13.58 19.76
C ARG A 13 32.15 13.45 18.28
N ILE A 14 32.61 12.28 17.84
CA ILE A 14 32.92 12.01 16.44
C ILE A 14 31.68 11.38 15.80
N LEU A 15 31.11 12.08 14.83
CA LEU A 15 29.92 11.68 14.10
C LEU A 15 30.22 11.71 12.60
N TYR A 16 29.58 10.80 11.87
CA TYR A 16 29.66 10.70 10.42
C TYR A 16 28.26 10.72 9.86
N ALA A 17 27.98 11.60 8.91
CA ALA A 17 26.68 11.72 8.28
C ALA A 17 26.80 11.55 6.77
N SER A 18 25.85 10.82 6.17
CA SER A 18 25.66 10.80 4.72
C SER A 18 24.47 11.67 4.36
N PHE A 19 24.52 12.35 3.21
CA PHE A 19 23.37 13.07 2.67
C PHE A 19 23.01 12.54 1.30
N TRP A 20 21.72 12.63 1.02
CA TRP A 20 21.09 12.27 -0.24
C TRP A 20 20.25 13.43 -0.75
N ASP A 21 20.58 13.90 -1.96
CA ASP A 21 19.72 14.80 -2.73
C ASP A 21 18.66 14.00 -3.48
N HIS A 22 17.41 14.10 -3.02
CA HIS A 22 16.31 13.25 -3.44
C HIS A 22 15.01 14.00 -3.61
N ARG A 23 14.24 13.60 -4.61
CA ARG A 23 12.82 13.94 -4.74
C ARG A 23 12.08 12.81 -5.43
N ARG A 24 10.89 12.46 -4.93
CA ARG A 24 9.96 11.57 -5.64
C ARG A 24 8.78 12.36 -6.18
N LEU A 25 8.65 12.38 -7.50
CA LEU A 25 7.50 12.88 -8.24
C LEU A 25 6.55 11.71 -8.52
N PRO A 26 5.27 11.95 -8.87
CA PRO A 26 4.37 10.88 -9.29
C PRO A 26 4.91 10.02 -10.43
N TRP A 27 5.71 10.61 -11.33
CA TRP A 27 6.25 9.98 -12.54
C TRP A 27 7.76 9.73 -12.52
N GLN A 28 8.48 10.10 -11.45
CA GLN A 28 9.93 9.95 -11.42
C GLN A 28 10.54 10.00 -10.01
N VAL A 29 11.44 9.06 -9.72
CA VAL A 29 12.43 9.15 -8.65
C VAL A 29 13.64 9.95 -9.14
N VAL A 30 13.88 11.10 -8.52
CA VAL A 30 15.10 11.88 -8.68
C VAL A 30 16.06 11.46 -7.55
N SER A 31 17.15 10.80 -7.89
CA SER A 31 18.20 10.37 -6.97
C SER A 31 19.56 10.88 -7.44
N GLY A 32 20.02 11.94 -6.77
CA GLY A 32 21.35 12.50 -6.95
C GLY A 32 21.36 13.96 -7.36
N GLY A 33 22.34 14.68 -6.82
CA GLY A 33 22.46 16.13 -6.93
C GLY A 33 23.57 16.67 -6.02
N PRO A 34 23.81 17.99 -6.05
CA PRO A 34 24.88 18.62 -5.28
C PRO A 34 24.69 18.54 -3.76
N GLY A 35 23.49 18.17 -3.28
CA GLY A 35 23.24 17.95 -1.86
C GLY A 35 23.71 16.60 -1.32
N SER A 36 24.19 15.69 -2.16
CA SER A 36 24.69 14.37 -1.75
C SER A 36 26.16 14.40 -1.34
N GLY A 37 26.54 13.59 -0.35
CA GLY A 37 27.94 13.45 0.08
C GLY A 37 28.09 12.90 1.48
N PHE A 38 29.26 13.11 2.08
CA PHE A 38 29.60 12.67 3.44
C PHE A 38 30.27 13.79 4.24
N TRP A 39 29.92 13.84 5.53
CA TRP A 39 30.43 14.82 6.47
C TRP A 39 30.89 14.16 7.77
N LYS A 40 31.86 14.79 8.42
CA LYS A 40 32.37 14.42 9.73
C LYS A 40 32.24 15.57 10.71
N SER A 41 31.76 15.28 11.91
CA SER A 41 31.88 16.16 13.06
C SER A 41 32.89 15.59 14.05
N THR A 42 33.59 16.46 14.79
CA THR A 42 34.48 16.07 15.89
C THR A 42 34.12 16.76 17.22
N ASP A 43 33.02 17.53 17.22
CA ASP A 43 32.55 18.32 18.34
C ASP A 43 31.13 17.96 18.81
N GLY A 44 30.60 16.82 18.37
CA GLY A 44 29.26 16.36 18.74
C GLY A 44 28.14 16.93 17.88
N GLY A 45 28.47 17.37 16.66
CA GLY A 45 27.52 17.87 15.67
C GLY A 45 27.37 19.39 15.65
N GLU A 46 28.21 20.14 16.36
CA GLU A 46 28.20 21.61 16.32
C GLU A 46 28.77 22.14 14.99
N SER A 47 29.81 21.48 14.46
CA SER A 47 30.37 21.74 13.14
C SER A 47 30.66 20.47 12.36
N TRP A 48 30.70 20.59 11.03
CA TRP A 48 30.80 19.49 10.08
C TRP A 48 31.76 19.85 8.94
N ASP A 49 32.71 18.96 8.66
CA ASP A 49 33.65 19.04 7.54
C ASP A 49 33.28 18.00 6.47
N GLU A 50 33.33 18.38 5.20
CA GLU A 50 33.17 17.44 4.08
C GLU A 50 34.32 16.44 4.03
N ILE A 51 34.00 15.18 3.77
CA ILE A 51 34.95 14.07 3.71
C ILE A 51 34.82 13.29 2.41
N ASN A 52 34.77 13.99 1.26
CA ASN A 52 34.45 13.40 -0.04
C ASN A 52 35.67 13.01 -0.90
N GLU A 53 36.89 13.08 -0.37
CA GLU A 53 38.11 12.81 -1.15
C GLU A 53 38.16 11.34 -1.63
N GLY A 54 38.20 11.14 -2.96
CA GLY A 54 38.21 9.81 -3.57
C GLY A 54 36.83 9.25 -3.94
N LEU A 55 35.76 10.02 -3.72
CA LEU A 55 34.39 9.67 -4.12
C LEU A 55 34.00 10.29 -5.47
N PRO A 56 32.94 9.77 -6.13
CA PRO A 56 32.39 10.37 -7.36
C PRO A 56 31.81 11.78 -7.14
N ASP A 57 31.87 12.63 -8.16
CA ASP A 57 31.31 13.99 -8.12
C ASP A 57 29.77 13.99 -8.07
N LEU A 58 29.12 13.07 -8.79
CA LEU A 58 27.67 12.89 -8.81
C LEU A 58 27.30 11.64 -7.98
N MET A 59 26.61 11.87 -6.87
CA MET A 59 26.17 10.82 -5.95
C MET A 59 24.65 10.86 -5.75
N GLY A 60 24.03 9.68 -5.74
CA GLY A 60 22.62 9.45 -5.44
C GLY A 60 22.41 9.19 -3.96
N LYS A 61 21.66 8.14 -3.61
CA LYS A 61 21.55 7.71 -2.21
C LYS A 61 22.95 7.34 -1.69
N THR A 62 23.20 7.61 -0.41
CA THR A 62 24.44 7.29 0.28
C THR A 62 24.18 6.74 1.69
N ALA A 63 25.01 5.82 2.17
CA ALA A 63 25.00 5.30 3.54
C ALA A 63 26.42 5.16 4.09
N ILE A 64 26.61 5.28 5.40
CA ILE A 64 27.93 5.30 6.04
C ILE A 64 27.90 4.61 7.40
N ASP A 65 28.89 3.75 7.66
CA ASP A 65 29.06 3.17 8.97
C ASP A 65 30.53 3.11 9.41
N VAL A 66 30.79 3.55 10.65
CA VAL A 66 32.11 3.45 11.28
C VAL A 66 32.22 2.13 12.03
N SER A 67 33.33 1.43 11.82
CA SER A 67 33.57 0.16 12.48
C SER A 67 33.76 0.35 13.98
N ARG A 68 32.95 -0.33 14.80
CA ARG A 68 33.16 -0.36 16.26
C ARG A 68 34.42 -1.14 16.65
N ALA A 69 34.84 -2.09 15.81
CA ALA A 69 36.07 -2.84 16.01
C ALA A 69 37.33 -1.99 15.72
N ASN A 70 37.21 -0.97 14.86
CA ASN A 70 38.31 -0.06 14.52
C ASN A 70 37.77 1.33 14.09
N PRO A 71 37.91 2.39 14.92
CA PRO A 71 37.36 3.72 14.63
C PRO A 71 38.03 4.44 13.45
N ASP A 72 39.19 3.98 12.97
CA ASP A 72 39.80 4.53 11.76
C ASP A 72 39.18 3.95 10.47
N ARG A 73 38.38 2.88 10.58
CA ARG A 73 37.77 2.20 9.45
C ARG A 73 36.31 2.59 9.25
N LEU A 74 36.00 3.03 8.04
CA LEU A 74 34.64 3.35 7.61
C LEU A 74 34.29 2.64 6.32
N PHE A 75 33.01 2.33 6.19
CA PHE A 75 32.40 1.84 4.96
C PHE A 75 31.34 2.83 4.48
N ALA A 76 31.29 3.06 3.17
CA ALA A 76 30.29 3.93 2.56
C ALA A 76 29.71 3.28 1.30
N MET A 77 28.38 3.17 1.24
CA MET A 77 27.68 2.79 0.02
C MET A 77 27.29 4.03 -0.76
N VAL A 78 27.59 4.04 -2.07
CA VAL A 78 27.37 5.18 -2.95
C VAL A 78 26.67 4.76 -4.22
N GLU A 79 25.48 5.33 -4.46
CA GLU A 79 24.88 5.32 -5.79
C GLU A 79 25.64 6.28 -6.72
N ALA A 80 26.29 5.75 -7.75
CA ALA A 80 26.90 6.53 -8.82
C ALA A 80 27.05 5.66 -10.08
N ASP A 81 27.06 6.29 -11.25
CA ASP A 81 27.38 5.62 -12.51
C ASP A 81 28.07 6.62 -13.47
N PRO A 82 29.31 6.36 -13.90
CA PRO A 82 30.19 5.28 -13.44
C PRO A 82 30.70 5.50 -12.01
N GLY A 83 31.18 4.43 -11.37
CA GLY A 83 31.96 4.52 -10.13
C GLY A 83 31.17 4.38 -8.82
N GLY A 84 29.93 3.90 -8.85
CA GLY A 84 29.17 3.54 -7.64
C GLY A 84 29.54 2.17 -7.07
N GLY A 85 29.30 1.97 -5.78
CA GLY A 85 29.62 0.74 -5.07
C GLY A 85 29.94 0.97 -3.60
N LEU A 86 30.66 0.01 -3.00
CA LEU A 86 31.16 0.09 -1.64
C LEU A 86 32.54 0.75 -1.63
N PHE A 87 32.66 1.81 -0.85
CA PHE A 87 33.91 2.50 -0.55
C PHE A 87 34.37 2.20 0.87
N ARG A 88 35.69 2.25 1.07
CA ARG A 88 36.32 2.10 2.37
C ARG A 88 37.32 3.22 2.64
N SER A 89 37.31 3.73 3.85
CA SER A 89 38.37 4.57 4.42
C SER A 89 39.07 3.79 5.53
N ASP A 90 40.40 3.92 5.60
CA ASP A 90 41.25 3.38 6.68
C ASP A 90 41.94 4.54 7.45
N ASP A 91 41.43 5.77 7.30
CA ASP A 91 41.96 7.01 7.85
C ASP A 91 40.85 7.94 8.39
N ALA A 92 39.83 7.32 9.00
CA ALA A 92 38.73 7.99 9.68
C ALA A 92 37.93 8.98 8.81
N GLY A 93 37.82 8.69 7.50
CA GLY A 93 37.11 9.47 6.49
C GLY A 93 37.99 10.45 5.70
N ALA A 94 39.29 10.53 5.93
CA ALA A 94 40.14 11.48 5.21
C ALA A 94 40.26 11.17 3.71
N SER A 95 40.29 9.89 3.33
CA SER A 95 40.25 9.46 1.92
C SER A 95 39.50 8.13 1.73
N TRP A 96 38.85 7.99 0.58
CA TRP A 96 38.06 6.82 0.23
C TRP A 96 38.64 6.04 -0.95
N LYS A 97 38.42 4.73 -0.95
CA LYS A 97 38.75 3.83 -2.07
C LYS A 97 37.57 2.94 -2.39
N LEU A 98 37.20 2.85 -3.66
CA LEU A 98 36.24 1.87 -4.15
C LEU A 98 36.82 0.47 -3.93
N VAL A 99 36.16 -0.35 -3.11
CA VAL A 99 36.58 -1.71 -2.78
C VAL A 99 35.74 -2.78 -3.48
N SER A 100 34.51 -2.46 -3.86
CA SER A 100 33.66 -3.32 -4.68
C SER A 100 32.66 -2.49 -5.51
N ASP A 101 32.55 -2.81 -6.79
CA ASP A 101 31.58 -2.26 -7.74
C ASP A 101 30.44 -3.26 -8.07
N ASP A 102 30.35 -4.35 -7.29
CA ASP A 102 29.36 -5.40 -7.46
C ASP A 102 27.95 -4.81 -7.55
N TRP A 103 27.23 -5.15 -8.64
CA TRP A 103 25.90 -4.63 -8.87
C TRP A 103 24.91 -5.10 -7.80
N THR A 104 25.08 -6.31 -7.24
CA THR A 104 24.12 -6.89 -6.30
C THR A 104 24.00 -6.10 -4.99
N ILE A 105 25.07 -5.43 -4.56
CA ILE A 105 25.05 -4.60 -3.33
C ILE A 105 24.50 -3.19 -3.56
N ARG A 106 24.28 -2.78 -4.82
CA ARG A 106 23.78 -1.44 -5.18
C ARG A 106 22.57 -1.47 -6.12
N ALA A 107 21.93 -2.64 -6.28
CA ALA A 107 20.75 -2.78 -7.10
C ALA A 107 19.62 -1.91 -6.52
N ARG A 108 18.90 -1.18 -7.40
CA ARG A 108 17.77 -0.29 -7.03
C ARG A 108 18.09 0.68 -5.89
N ALA A 109 19.17 1.45 -6.08
CA ALA A 109 19.84 2.18 -5.01
C ALA A 109 18.96 3.18 -4.22
N TRP A 110 17.99 3.84 -4.84
CA TRP A 110 17.11 4.75 -4.10
C TRP A 110 16.26 4.04 -3.03
N TYR A 111 15.95 2.75 -3.25
CA TYR A 111 15.14 1.94 -2.36
C TYR A 111 15.99 1.23 -1.32
N TYR A 112 17.17 0.71 -1.71
CA TYR A 112 18.13 0.06 -0.82
C TYR A 112 19.55 0.60 -1.02
N ILE A 113 20.34 0.74 0.05
CA ILE A 113 21.82 0.69 0.04
C ILE A 113 22.32 0.94 1.48
N GLU A 114 21.89 0.12 2.43
CA GLU A 114 22.32 0.30 3.82
C GLU A 114 23.61 -0.48 4.07
N VAL A 115 24.53 0.07 4.86
CA VAL A 115 25.82 -0.57 5.17
C VAL A 115 26.01 -0.68 6.66
N PHE A 116 26.45 -1.86 7.12
CA PHE A 116 26.66 -2.13 8.54
C PHE A 116 28.00 -2.84 8.74
N ALA A 117 28.93 -2.18 9.42
CA ALA A 117 30.18 -2.77 9.86
C ALA A 117 29.91 -3.74 11.02
N ASP A 118 30.59 -4.88 11.03
CA ASP A 118 30.51 -5.80 12.17
C ASP A 118 31.15 -5.14 13.42
N PRO A 119 30.48 -5.21 14.59
CA PRO A 119 30.96 -4.50 15.75
C PRO A 119 32.18 -5.16 16.43
N VAL A 120 32.52 -6.40 16.06
CA VAL A 120 33.58 -7.21 16.67
C VAL A 120 34.73 -7.49 15.69
N ASP A 121 34.45 -7.59 14.38
CA ASP A 121 35.43 -7.89 13.34
C ASP A 121 35.54 -6.78 12.28
N GLU A 122 36.67 -6.09 12.24
CA GLU A 122 36.90 -4.94 11.35
C GLU A 122 36.89 -5.28 9.84
N GLU A 123 37.02 -6.55 9.44
CA GLU A 123 36.97 -6.97 8.03
C GLU A 123 35.57 -7.45 7.61
N THR A 124 34.63 -7.61 8.55
CA THR A 124 33.27 -8.04 8.23
C THR A 124 32.36 -6.82 8.02
N VAL A 125 31.64 -6.79 6.90
CA VAL A 125 30.68 -5.75 6.56
C VAL A 125 29.47 -6.35 5.85
N TYR A 126 28.30 -5.81 6.15
CA TYR A 126 27.02 -6.20 5.58
C TYR A 126 26.50 -5.06 4.71
N VAL A 127 25.88 -5.41 3.59
CA VAL A 127 25.13 -4.46 2.76
C VAL A 127 23.72 -4.99 2.58
N LEU A 128 22.73 -4.16 2.89
CA LEU A 128 21.32 -4.50 2.74
C LEU A 128 20.82 -4.01 1.39
N ASN A 129 20.25 -4.95 0.64
CA ASN A 129 19.61 -4.75 -0.64
C ASN A 129 18.34 -5.63 -0.70
N ALA A 130 17.78 -5.89 -1.89
CA ALA A 130 16.78 -6.95 -2.07
C ALA A 130 17.27 -8.28 -1.44
N PRO A 131 18.54 -8.68 -1.59
CA PRO A 131 19.21 -9.63 -0.69
C PRO A 131 20.01 -8.95 0.43
N MET A 132 20.16 -9.63 1.57
CA MET A 132 21.19 -9.31 2.57
C MET A 132 22.54 -9.87 2.13
N MET A 133 23.53 -8.99 1.95
CA MET A 133 24.87 -9.37 1.48
C MET A 133 25.89 -9.23 2.61
N LYS A 134 26.86 -10.15 2.66
CA LYS A 134 27.95 -10.16 3.65
C LYS A 134 29.31 -10.31 2.97
N SER A 135 30.26 -9.48 3.40
CA SER A 135 31.70 -9.61 3.14
C SER A 135 32.45 -9.93 4.43
N ILE A 136 33.54 -10.68 4.32
CA ILE A 136 34.47 -11.01 5.41
C ILE A 136 35.92 -10.62 5.08
N ASP A 137 36.11 -9.83 4.03
CA ASP A 137 37.42 -9.46 3.48
C ASP A 137 37.52 -7.94 3.25
N GLY A 138 36.87 -7.17 4.12
CA GLY A 138 36.89 -5.72 4.13
C GLY A 138 36.13 -5.11 2.96
N GLY A 139 35.05 -5.76 2.52
CA GLY A 139 34.14 -5.28 1.48
C GLY A 139 34.54 -5.62 0.05
N ARG A 140 35.52 -6.51 -0.18
CA ARG A 140 36.02 -6.83 -1.53
C ARG A 140 35.16 -7.86 -2.24
N THR A 141 34.69 -8.88 -1.52
CA THR A 141 33.82 -9.92 -2.06
C THR A 141 32.60 -10.13 -1.16
N PHE A 142 31.46 -10.44 -1.79
CA PHE A 142 30.18 -10.60 -1.10
C PHE A 142 29.56 -11.97 -1.33
N SER A 143 28.80 -12.41 -0.33
CA SER A 143 27.97 -13.61 -0.37
C SER A 143 26.60 -13.32 0.22
N ASN A 144 25.57 -13.95 -0.33
CA ASN A 144 24.20 -13.81 0.17
C ASN A 144 24.06 -14.48 1.55
N VAL A 145 23.42 -13.78 2.49
CA VAL A 145 22.94 -14.34 3.76
C VAL A 145 21.46 -14.68 3.60
N PRO A 146 21.09 -15.98 3.57
CA PRO A 146 19.69 -16.35 3.39
C PRO A 146 18.82 -15.81 4.53
N VAL A 147 17.83 -15.01 4.17
CA VAL A 147 16.80 -14.44 5.03
C VAL A 147 15.44 -15.06 4.71
N LEU A 148 14.47 -14.94 5.62
CA LEU A 148 13.13 -15.51 5.41
C LEU A 148 12.26 -14.70 4.43
N HIS A 149 12.64 -13.46 4.16
CA HIS A 149 12.01 -12.55 3.21
C HIS A 149 13.09 -11.63 2.61
N GLY A 150 12.95 -11.26 1.34
CA GLY A 150 13.83 -10.29 0.69
C GLY A 150 13.54 -8.85 1.13
N ASP A 151 14.13 -7.89 0.45
CA ASP A 151 13.94 -6.45 0.66
C ASP A 151 14.34 -6.03 2.07
N THR A 152 15.64 -6.02 2.28
CA THR A 152 16.25 -5.83 3.60
C THR A 152 16.57 -4.36 3.83
N HIS A 153 16.13 -3.84 4.99
CA HIS A 153 16.13 -2.41 5.27
C HIS A 153 16.89 -2.01 6.53
N ASP A 154 17.03 -2.91 7.51
CA ASP A 154 17.81 -2.62 8.71
C ASP A 154 18.47 -3.88 9.28
N LEU A 155 19.59 -3.67 9.99
CA LEU A 155 20.35 -4.72 10.65
C LEU A 155 20.90 -4.20 11.97
N TRP A 156 20.42 -4.80 13.07
CA TRP A 156 21.06 -4.65 14.36
C TRP A 156 21.97 -5.84 14.63
N ILE A 157 23.22 -5.57 15.00
CA ILE A 157 24.21 -6.56 15.43
C ILE A 157 24.56 -6.29 16.89
N ASN A 158 24.48 -7.32 17.72
CA ASN A 158 24.87 -7.20 19.12
C ASN A 158 26.37 -6.84 19.21
N PRO A 159 26.73 -5.74 19.89
CA PRO A 159 28.11 -5.26 19.97
C PRO A 159 29.08 -6.20 20.70
N ASP A 160 28.56 -7.03 21.61
CA ASP A 160 29.39 -7.93 22.43
C ASP A 160 29.41 -9.36 21.89
N ASP A 161 28.49 -9.70 20.98
CA ASP A 161 28.38 -11.02 20.35
C ASP A 161 27.73 -10.91 18.97
N ASN A 162 28.54 -10.77 17.92
CA ASN A 162 28.09 -10.60 16.54
C ASN A 162 27.32 -11.81 15.94
N LYS A 163 27.11 -12.88 16.73
CA LYS A 163 26.20 -13.97 16.36
C LYS A 163 24.74 -13.63 16.62
N VAL A 164 24.46 -12.66 17.49
CA VAL A 164 23.11 -12.22 17.81
C VAL A 164 22.75 -11.01 16.95
N MET A 165 21.76 -11.19 16.10
CA MET A 165 21.39 -10.19 15.08
C MET A 165 19.88 -10.07 14.96
N ILE A 166 19.40 -8.90 14.57
CA ILE A 166 18.01 -8.66 14.16
C ILE A 166 18.08 -8.07 12.75
N ASN A 167 17.43 -8.70 11.78
CA ASN A 167 17.25 -8.14 10.45
C ASN A 167 15.78 -7.73 10.28
N ALA A 168 15.58 -6.52 9.76
CA ALA A 168 14.28 -6.02 9.34
C ALA A 168 14.20 -5.99 7.82
N ASN A 169 13.08 -6.48 7.31
CA ASN A 169 12.75 -6.57 5.89
C ASN A 169 11.25 -6.36 5.69
N ASP A 170 10.78 -6.33 4.45
CA ASP A 170 9.36 -6.06 4.15
C ASP A 170 8.39 -7.11 4.71
N GLY A 171 8.89 -8.32 5.01
CA GLY A 171 8.14 -9.36 5.72
C GLY A 171 8.08 -9.18 7.25
N GLY A 172 8.80 -8.20 7.82
CA GLY A 172 8.91 -7.93 9.26
C GLY A 172 10.32 -8.15 9.82
N ALA A 173 10.43 -8.28 11.15
CA ALA A 173 11.71 -8.49 11.83
C ALA A 173 11.94 -9.95 12.24
N HIS A 174 13.14 -10.48 12.00
CA HIS A 174 13.56 -11.79 12.52
C HIS A 174 14.91 -11.75 13.24
N VAL A 175 15.12 -12.72 14.13
CA VAL A 175 16.26 -12.78 15.03
C VAL A 175 17.14 -13.99 14.72
N SER A 176 18.46 -13.78 14.70
CA SER A 176 19.47 -14.84 14.62
C SER A 176 20.28 -14.91 15.91
N PHE A 177 20.70 -16.13 16.28
CA PHE A 177 21.67 -16.40 17.36
C PHE A 177 22.92 -17.13 16.85
N ASN A 178 23.11 -17.17 15.52
CA ASN A 178 24.22 -17.87 14.86
C ASN A 178 24.70 -17.11 13.61
N ALA A 179 24.78 -15.79 13.71
CA ALA A 179 25.33 -14.90 12.69
C ALA A 179 24.65 -15.01 11.30
N GLY A 180 23.31 -15.16 11.30
CA GLY A 180 22.51 -15.28 10.08
C GLY A 180 22.48 -16.69 9.48
N GLY A 181 22.99 -17.71 10.17
CA GLY A 181 22.89 -19.10 9.73
C GLY A 181 21.45 -19.65 9.80
N SER A 182 20.62 -19.11 10.70
CA SER A 182 19.18 -19.36 10.80
C SER A 182 18.48 -18.20 11.51
N TRP A 183 17.18 -18.06 11.28
CA TRP A 183 16.35 -16.96 11.77
C TRP A 183 15.07 -17.46 12.46
N SER A 184 14.54 -16.68 13.41
CA SER A 184 13.20 -16.86 13.96
C SER A 184 12.11 -16.65 12.90
N THR A 185 10.89 -17.14 13.11
CA THR A 185 9.77 -16.88 12.20
C THR A 185 9.40 -15.39 12.13
N LEU A 186 8.93 -14.94 10.96
CA LEU A 186 8.29 -13.65 10.72
C LEU A 186 6.76 -13.68 10.95
N ASN A 187 6.17 -14.87 10.98
CA ASN A 187 4.71 -15.08 11.02
C ASN A 187 4.09 -14.86 12.42
N ASN A 188 4.65 -13.96 13.21
CA ASN A 188 4.24 -13.61 14.56
C ASN A 188 3.97 -12.10 14.73
N GLN A 189 3.98 -11.35 13.63
CA GLN A 189 3.80 -9.90 13.58
C GLN A 189 2.59 -9.55 12.67
N PRO A 190 1.58 -8.82 13.15
CA PRO A 190 0.42 -8.43 12.34
C PRO A 190 0.72 -7.17 11.52
N THR A 191 1.61 -7.30 10.53
CA THR A 191 2.14 -6.20 9.70
C THR A 191 1.58 -6.17 8.28
N ALA A 192 0.57 -6.99 7.97
CA ALA A 192 0.02 -7.04 6.61
C ALA A 192 -0.54 -5.68 6.17
N GLN A 193 -0.11 -5.24 4.98
CA GLN A 193 -0.60 -4.04 4.29
C GLN A 193 -1.39 -4.47 3.05
N PHE A 194 -2.60 -3.93 2.91
CA PHE A 194 -3.51 -4.24 1.82
C PHE A 194 -3.89 -2.98 1.04
N TYR A 195 -3.79 -3.03 -0.28
CA TYR A 195 -4.17 -1.90 -1.14
C TYR A 195 -5.67 -1.78 -1.38
N ARG A 196 -6.34 -2.93 -1.58
CA ARG A 196 -7.75 -3.02 -1.96
C ARG A 196 -8.41 -4.20 -1.26
N VAL A 197 -9.72 -4.12 -1.09
CA VAL A 197 -10.52 -5.18 -0.47
C VAL A 197 -11.70 -5.58 -1.34
N ASN A 198 -11.94 -6.89 -1.43
CA ASN A 198 -13.15 -7.45 -2.02
C ASN A 198 -13.65 -8.63 -1.18
N VAL A 199 -14.94 -8.97 -1.29
CA VAL A 199 -15.59 -10.03 -0.51
C VAL A 199 -16.48 -10.90 -1.38
N ASP A 200 -16.66 -12.16 -1.01
CA ASP A 200 -17.63 -13.07 -1.64
C ASP A 200 -18.85 -13.33 -0.76
N ASN A 201 -19.83 -14.08 -1.29
CA ASN A 201 -21.05 -14.44 -0.59
C ASN A 201 -21.03 -15.85 0.04
N ARG A 202 -19.86 -16.46 0.30
CA ARG A 202 -19.78 -17.74 1.04
C ARG A 202 -20.14 -17.53 2.52
N PHE A 203 -20.32 -18.61 3.29
CA PHE A 203 -20.52 -18.52 4.74
C PHE A 203 -19.67 -19.54 5.52
N PRO A 204 -18.71 -19.08 6.36
CA PRO A 204 -18.24 -17.69 6.46
C PRO A 204 -17.73 -17.18 5.09
N TYR A 205 -17.91 -15.87 4.84
CA TYR A 205 -17.41 -15.25 3.62
C TYR A 205 -15.90 -15.12 3.65
N TYR A 206 -15.29 -14.91 2.50
CA TYR A 206 -13.86 -14.60 2.41
C TYR A 206 -13.61 -13.14 2.05
N VAL A 207 -12.52 -12.62 2.58
CA VAL A 207 -11.95 -11.31 2.29
C VAL A 207 -10.72 -11.51 1.42
N TYR A 208 -10.60 -10.69 0.37
CA TYR A 208 -9.56 -10.81 -0.65
C TYR A 208 -8.78 -9.51 -0.79
N GLY A 209 -7.48 -9.60 -1.04
CA GLY A 209 -6.65 -8.44 -1.38
C GLY A 209 -5.20 -8.82 -1.71
N GLY A 210 -4.50 -7.90 -2.37
CA GLY A 210 -3.04 -7.95 -2.54
C GLY A 210 -2.33 -7.51 -1.26
N GLN A 211 -1.48 -8.38 -0.70
CA GLN A 211 -0.65 -8.05 0.46
C GLN A 211 0.71 -7.54 -0.01
N GLN A 212 1.07 -6.30 0.37
CA GLN A 212 2.34 -5.67 0.00
C GLN A 212 3.55 -6.58 0.29
N ASP A 213 4.48 -6.67 -0.67
CA ASP A 213 5.67 -7.52 -0.70
C ASP A 213 5.40 -9.02 -0.47
N ASN A 214 4.16 -9.48 -0.67
CA ASN A 214 3.75 -10.87 -0.50
C ASN A 214 2.77 -11.30 -1.62
N SER A 215 2.03 -12.40 -1.42
CA SER A 215 1.01 -12.87 -2.37
C SER A 215 -0.29 -12.07 -2.27
N ALA A 216 -1.10 -12.13 -3.34
CA ALA A 216 -2.53 -11.89 -3.21
C ALA A 216 -3.20 -13.04 -2.45
N ILE A 217 -4.13 -12.74 -1.54
CA ILE A 217 -4.71 -13.73 -0.64
C ILE A 217 -6.24 -13.72 -0.64
N ALA A 218 -6.80 -14.84 -0.18
CA ALA A 218 -8.17 -14.94 0.31
C ALA A 218 -8.12 -15.48 1.76
N ILE A 219 -8.85 -14.85 2.68
CA ILE A 219 -8.94 -15.27 4.10
C ILE A 219 -10.38 -15.30 4.57
N ALA A 220 -10.77 -16.33 5.34
CA ALA A 220 -12.12 -16.41 5.89
C ALA A 220 -12.37 -15.30 6.92
N SER A 221 -13.59 -14.74 6.94
CA SER A 221 -14.00 -13.75 7.94
C SER A 221 -14.13 -14.33 9.34
N ARG A 222 -14.18 -15.67 9.46
CA ARG A 222 -14.34 -16.37 10.73
C ARG A 222 -13.75 -17.78 10.65
N GLY A 223 -13.07 -18.22 11.71
CA GLY A 223 -12.53 -19.59 11.85
C GLY A 223 -13.02 -20.32 13.09
N GLN A 224 -12.62 -21.58 13.26
CA GLN A 224 -12.95 -22.35 14.47
C GLN A 224 -12.03 -21.98 15.64
N GLY A 225 -12.56 -21.25 16.62
CA GLY A 225 -11.79 -20.75 17.77
C GLY A 225 -11.06 -19.42 17.53
N GLY A 226 -10.99 -18.97 16.27
CA GLY A 226 -10.33 -17.76 15.80
C GLY A 226 -9.95 -17.91 14.33
N VAL A 227 -9.51 -16.84 13.68
CA VAL A 227 -8.96 -16.87 12.32
C VAL A 227 -7.46 -17.14 12.40
N THR A 228 -6.98 -18.14 11.69
CA THR A 228 -5.60 -18.64 11.77
C THR A 228 -4.94 -18.69 10.40
N TRP A 229 -3.66 -19.03 10.36
CA TRP A 229 -2.93 -19.24 9.10
C TRP A 229 -3.55 -20.33 8.19
N LYS A 230 -4.41 -21.21 8.73
CA LYS A 230 -5.10 -22.26 7.95
C LYS A 230 -6.33 -21.75 7.21
N ASP A 231 -6.81 -20.57 7.60
CA ASP A 231 -8.04 -19.99 7.08
C ASP A 231 -7.79 -19.06 5.89
N TRP A 232 -6.52 -18.90 5.47
CA TRP A 232 -6.15 -18.18 4.27
C TRP A 232 -5.37 -19.06 3.27
N TYR A 233 -5.41 -18.64 2.01
CA TYR A 233 -4.61 -19.21 0.91
C TYR A 233 -4.29 -18.13 -0.13
N SER A 234 -3.19 -18.31 -0.86
CA SER A 234 -2.84 -17.43 -1.98
C SER A 234 -3.76 -17.67 -3.18
N ILE A 235 -4.08 -16.60 -3.90
CA ILE A 235 -4.77 -16.61 -5.19
C ILE A 235 -3.81 -16.14 -6.30
N ALA A 236 -4.30 -15.99 -7.53
CA ALA A 236 -3.52 -15.39 -8.61
C ALA A 236 -3.13 -13.94 -8.31
N GLY A 237 -2.19 -13.38 -9.09
CA GLY A 237 -1.70 -12.01 -8.91
C GLY A 237 -0.50 -11.92 -7.96
N CYS A 238 -0.20 -10.72 -7.46
CA CYS A 238 0.89 -10.46 -6.52
C CYS A 238 0.48 -9.41 -5.48
N GLU A 239 1.48 -8.78 -4.86
CA GLU A 239 1.36 -7.81 -3.79
C GLU A 239 0.39 -6.64 -4.05
N SER A 240 0.30 -6.17 -5.29
CA SER A 240 -0.49 -4.99 -5.67
C SER A 240 -1.88 -5.35 -6.20
N ALA A 241 -2.28 -6.61 -6.08
CA ALA A 241 -3.49 -7.15 -6.68
C ALA A 241 -4.76 -6.40 -6.25
N ARG A 242 -5.66 -6.22 -7.24
CA ARG A 242 -7.07 -5.92 -7.03
C ARG A 242 -7.91 -7.15 -7.42
N PRO A 243 -8.22 -8.07 -6.49
CA PRO A 243 -8.99 -9.26 -6.82
C PRO A 243 -10.43 -8.92 -7.21
N SER A 244 -10.90 -9.52 -8.30
CA SER A 244 -12.26 -9.36 -8.81
C SER A 244 -12.82 -10.69 -9.32
N PHE A 245 -14.09 -10.94 -9.04
CA PHE A 245 -14.77 -12.21 -9.26
C PHE A 245 -16.29 -12.05 -9.16
N ASP A 246 -17.02 -13.09 -9.55
CA ASP A 246 -18.43 -13.23 -9.20
C ASP A 246 -18.55 -13.56 -7.71
N ALA A 247 -19.19 -12.68 -6.93
CA ALA A 247 -19.32 -12.86 -5.49
C ALA A 247 -20.18 -14.08 -5.11
N ASP A 248 -21.12 -14.50 -5.97
CA ASP A 248 -21.99 -15.66 -5.74
C ASP A 248 -21.35 -16.98 -6.19
N ASP A 249 -20.48 -16.93 -7.20
CA ASP A 249 -19.67 -18.07 -7.67
C ASP A 249 -18.18 -17.67 -7.80
N PRO A 250 -17.43 -17.57 -6.70
CA PRO A 250 -16.04 -17.13 -6.71
C PRO A 250 -15.09 -18.22 -7.25
N ARG A 251 -15.56 -19.11 -8.15
CA ARG A 251 -14.73 -20.15 -8.75
C ARG A 251 -13.52 -19.54 -9.46
N PHE A 252 -13.75 -18.55 -10.32
CA PHE A 252 -12.71 -17.85 -11.06
C PHE A 252 -12.43 -16.50 -10.42
N VAL A 253 -11.20 -16.30 -9.97
CA VAL A 253 -10.74 -15.03 -9.41
C VAL A 253 -9.69 -14.43 -10.33
N TYR A 254 -9.92 -13.19 -10.76
CA TYR A 254 -8.97 -12.42 -11.54
C TYR A 254 -8.25 -11.45 -10.61
N ALA A 255 -6.93 -11.48 -10.62
CA ALA A 255 -6.14 -10.66 -9.73
C ALA A 255 -4.88 -10.17 -10.45
N GLY A 256 -4.53 -8.93 -10.13
CA GLY A 256 -3.46 -8.20 -10.80
C GLY A 256 -2.12 -8.30 -10.09
N CYS A 257 -1.14 -7.73 -10.74
CA CYS A 257 0.17 -7.42 -10.21
C CYS A 257 0.64 -6.12 -10.87
N TYR A 258 1.72 -5.52 -10.36
CA TYR A 258 2.32 -4.32 -10.95
C TYR A 258 2.64 -4.56 -12.44
N MET A 259 2.77 -3.47 -13.20
CA MET A 259 2.99 -3.51 -14.66
C MET A 259 1.85 -4.15 -15.49
N GLY A 260 0.64 -4.24 -14.94
CA GLY A 260 -0.53 -4.74 -15.68
C GLY A 260 -0.55 -6.25 -15.90
N ILE A 261 0.29 -6.98 -15.17
CA ILE A 261 0.23 -8.44 -15.11
C ILE A 261 -1.09 -8.81 -14.45
N ILE A 262 -1.81 -9.76 -15.04
CA ILE A 262 -3.07 -10.27 -14.49
C ILE A 262 -3.13 -11.79 -14.64
N GLY A 263 -3.71 -12.45 -13.65
CA GLY A 263 -3.88 -13.90 -13.64
C GLY A 263 -5.30 -14.30 -13.28
N GLU A 264 -5.72 -15.47 -13.76
CA GLU A 264 -6.95 -16.13 -13.34
C GLU A 264 -6.60 -17.30 -12.42
N TRP A 265 -7.23 -17.36 -11.26
CA TRP A 265 -7.23 -18.47 -10.33
C TRP A 265 -8.51 -19.31 -10.48
N ASP A 266 -8.40 -20.63 -10.62
CA ASP A 266 -9.55 -21.56 -10.57
C ASP A 266 -9.53 -22.33 -9.24
N HIS A 267 -10.50 -22.02 -8.36
CA HIS A 267 -10.66 -22.70 -7.07
C HIS A 267 -10.96 -24.20 -7.19
N GLN A 268 -11.50 -24.65 -8.31
CA GLN A 268 -11.77 -26.08 -8.51
C GLN A 268 -10.48 -26.88 -8.71
N THR A 269 -9.52 -26.32 -9.44
CA THR A 269 -8.26 -27.01 -9.76
C THR A 269 -7.09 -26.56 -8.88
N MET A 270 -7.27 -25.48 -8.10
CA MET A 270 -6.23 -24.82 -7.32
C MET A 270 -5.02 -24.45 -8.18
N SER A 271 -5.28 -23.90 -9.36
CA SER A 271 -4.25 -23.53 -10.32
C SER A 271 -4.49 -22.13 -10.88
N GLN A 272 -3.40 -21.45 -11.24
CA GLN A 272 -3.44 -20.17 -11.92
C GLN A 272 -3.02 -20.27 -13.39
N ARG A 273 -3.47 -19.30 -14.18
CA ARG A 273 -2.94 -19.02 -15.53
C ARG A 273 -2.83 -17.52 -15.76
N ASP A 274 -1.79 -17.12 -16.49
CA ASP A 274 -1.61 -15.74 -16.91
C ASP A 274 -2.60 -15.41 -18.04
N ILE A 275 -3.16 -14.20 -17.96
CA ILE A 275 -3.96 -13.61 -19.04
C ILE A 275 -3.41 -12.21 -19.28
N ALA A 276 -3.49 -11.68 -20.50
CA ALA A 276 -2.98 -10.34 -20.78
C ALA A 276 -3.63 -9.77 -22.04
N ALA A 277 -3.99 -8.49 -22.00
CA ALA A 277 -4.39 -7.76 -23.21
C ALA A 277 -3.21 -7.54 -24.16
N TYR A 278 -2.01 -7.35 -23.61
CA TYR A 278 -0.78 -7.19 -24.36
C TYR A 278 0.38 -7.86 -23.60
N PRO A 279 0.88 -9.02 -24.04
CA PRO A 279 1.84 -9.82 -23.28
C PRO A 279 3.28 -9.31 -23.45
N VAL A 280 3.54 -8.10 -22.97
CA VAL A 280 4.88 -7.50 -22.90
C VAL A 280 5.17 -7.13 -21.45
N MET A 281 6.36 -7.49 -20.95
CA MET A 281 6.85 -7.05 -19.65
C MET A 281 7.48 -5.66 -19.83
N PRO A 282 6.89 -4.57 -19.30
CA PRO A 282 7.37 -3.22 -19.55
C PRO A 282 8.48 -2.75 -18.59
N ALA A 283 9.07 -3.67 -17.81
CA ALA A 283 10.10 -3.38 -16.84
C ALA A 283 11.25 -2.56 -17.45
N ALA A 284 11.60 -1.45 -16.79
CA ALA A 284 12.63 -0.50 -17.20
C ALA A 284 12.44 0.17 -18.58
N LEU A 285 11.29 -0.01 -19.27
CA LEU A 285 10.94 0.80 -20.44
C LEU A 285 10.57 2.23 -20.04
N GLN A 286 10.72 3.17 -20.97
CA GLN A 286 10.12 4.49 -20.78
C GLN A 286 8.60 4.39 -20.95
N SER A 287 7.84 5.14 -20.16
CA SER A 287 6.36 5.09 -20.24
C SER A 287 5.83 5.43 -21.63
N ARG A 288 6.52 6.30 -22.40
CA ARG A 288 6.17 6.63 -23.80
C ARG A 288 6.29 5.47 -24.79
N GLU A 289 7.03 4.44 -24.43
CA GLU A 289 7.21 3.23 -25.26
C GLU A 289 6.13 2.18 -24.96
N MET A 290 5.33 2.39 -23.91
CA MET A 290 4.31 1.46 -23.47
C MET A 290 3.01 1.73 -24.22
N LYS A 291 2.47 0.69 -24.87
CA LYS A 291 1.11 0.74 -25.45
C LYS A 291 0.06 0.96 -24.36
N TYR A 292 0.20 0.21 -23.27
CA TYR A 292 -0.68 0.28 -22.10
C TYR A 292 0.18 0.65 -20.89
N ARG A 293 -0.09 1.82 -20.31
CA ARG A 293 0.54 2.29 -19.07
C ARG A 293 -0.33 1.87 -17.89
N TYR A 294 0.19 1.00 -17.04
CA TYR A 294 -0.54 0.46 -15.89
C TYR A 294 -0.02 1.05 -14.60
N ASN A 295 -0.93 1.37 -13.69
CA ASN A 295 -0.57 1.75 -12.33
C ASN A 295 -0.02 0.54 -11.54
N TRP A 296 0.64 0.79 -10.39
CA TRP A 296 1.09 -0.22 -9.45
C TRP A 296 -0.01 -1.21 -9.08
N SER A 297 -1.20 -0.68 -8.75
CA SER A 297 -2.40 -1.46 -8.48
C SER A 297 -3.45 -1.13 -9.55
N ALA A 298 -3.31 -1.70 -10.74
CA ALA A 298 -4.18 -1.41 -11.88
C ALA A 298 -5.62 -1.97 -11.68
N PRO A 299 -6.69 -1.24 -12.08
CA PRO A 299 -8.06 -1.70 -11.91
C PRO A 299 -8.38 -2.98 -12.68
N ILE A 300 -9.04 -3.93 -12.01
CA ILE A 300 -9.63 -5.13 -12.59
C ILE A 300 -11.06 -5.23 -12.05
N LEU A 301 -12.02 -5.45 -12.94
CA LEU A 301 -13.43 -5.53 -12.57
C LEU A 301 -14.13 -6.66 -13.34
N VAL A 302 -14.66 -7.65 -12.63
CA VAL A 302 -15.68 -8.55 -13.17
C VAL A 302 -17.02 -7.82 -13.16
N SER A 303 -17.72 -7.84 -14.29
CA SER A 303 -18.99 -7.16 -14.42
C SER A 303 -20.03 -7.75 -13.45
N GLN A 304 -20.75 -6.86 -12.78
CA GLN A 304 -21.82 -7.23 -11.86
C GLN A 304 -23.07 -7.71 -12.62
N HIS A 305 -23.18 -7.39 -13.92
CA HIS A 305 -24.30 -7.73 -14.79
C HIS A 305 -24.08 -9.00 -15.62
N ASP A 306 -22.83 -9.27 -16.01
CA ASP A 306 -22.44 -10.49 -16.72
C ASP A 306 -21.05 -10.96 -16.23
N PRO A 307 -20.98 -11.93 -15.31
CA PRO A 307 -19.73 -12.45 -14.75
C PRO A 307 -18.70 -12.99 -15.76
N ARG A 308 -19.09 -13.17 -17.03
CA ARG A 308 -18.16 -13.53 -18.11
C ARG A 308 -17.36 -12.33 -18.62
N THR A 309 -17.81 -11.12 -18.32
CA THR A 309 -17.19 -9.87 -18.75
C THR A 309 -16.19 -9.40 -17.70
N ILE A 310 -14.95 -9.18 -18.13
CA ILE A 310 -13.86 -8.66 -17.29
C ILE A 310 -13.36 -7.37 -17.92
N TYR A 311 -13.23 -6.32 -17.12
CA TYR A 311 -12.58 -5.07 -17.49
C TYR A 311 -11.21 -4.99 -16.83
N HIS A 312 -10.25 -4.40 -17.54
CA HIS A 312 -8.95 -4.04 -17.00
C HIS A 312 -8.56 -2.66 -17.53
N ALA A 313 -7.89 -1.83 -16.72
CA ALA A 313 -7.59 -0.46 -17.07
C ALA A 313 -6.10 -0.11 -16.97
N SER A 314 -5.58 0.44 -18.07
CA SER A 314 -4.30 1.14 -18.20
C SER A 314 -4.56 2.64 -18.32
N ASN A 315 -3.90 3.38 -19.19
CA ASN A 315 -4.44 4.58 -19.82
C ASN A 315 -5.70 4.34 -20.70
N HIS A 316 -6.01 3.08 -21.04
CA HIS A 316 -7.20 2.65 -21.77
C HIS A 316 -8.01 1.64 -20.95
N VAL A 317 -9.30 1.52 -21.24
CA VAL A 317 -10.15 0.43 -20.75
C VAL A 317 -10.21 -0.67 -21.81
N VAL A 318 -9.89 -1.90 -21.40
CA VAL A 318 -10.03 -3.10 -22.20
C VAL A 318 -11.04 -4.06 -21.57
N ARG A 319 -11.71 -4.85 -22.40
CA ARG A 319 -12.73 -5.82 -21.99
C ARG A 319 -12.47 -7.19 -22.59
N SER A 320 -12.62 -8.25 -21.78
CA SER A 320 -12.66 -9.63 -22.23
C SER A 320 -14.04 -10.25 -21.92
N ARG A 321 -14.48 -11.19 -22.78
CA ARG A 321 -15.71 -12.00 -22.58
C ARG A 321 -15.45 -13.52 -22.63
N ASP A 322 -14.18 -13.90 -22.68
CA ASP A 322 -13.72 -15.28 -22.86
C ASP A 322 -12.61 -15.61 -21.86
N ARG A 323 -12.74 -15.07 -20.64
CA ARG A 323 -11.83 -15.30 -19.51
C ARG A 323 -10.39 -14.85 -19.79
N GLY A 324 -10.24 -13.69 -20.42
CA GLY A 324 -8.94 -13.07 -20.69
C GLY A 324 -8.17 -13.66 -21.87
N MET A 325 -8.80 -14.49 -22.71
CA MET A 325 -8.15 -15.06 -23.90
C MET A 325 -8.06 -14.05 -25.03
N THR A 326 -9.09 -13.23 -25.21
CA THR A 326 -9.10 -12.09 -26.13
C THR A 326 -9.60 -10.84 -25.42
N TRP A 327 -9.10 -9.69 -25.89
CA TRP A 327 -9.39 -8.39 -25.31
C TRP A 327 -9.78 -7.40 -26.41
N GLU A 328 -10.81 -6.61 -26.11
CA GLU A 328 -11.31 -5.52 -26.92
C GLU A 328 -10.99 -4.21 -26.20
N GLU A 329 -10.33 -3.28 -26.89
CA GLU A 329 -10.15 -1.92 -26.39
C GLU A 329 -11.45 -1.14 -26.59
N ILE A 330 -12.01 -0.63 -25.48
CA ILE A 330 -13.33 0.02 -25.46
C ILE A 330 -13.24 1.49 -25.04
N SER A 331 -12.06 2.09 -25.06
CA SER A 331 -11.87 3.52 -24.81
C SER A 331 -10.68 4.08 -25.60
N PRO A 332 -10.66 5.39 -25.88
CA PRO A 332 -9.42 6.09 -26.20
C PRO A 332 -8.51 6.15 -24.95
N ASP A 333 -7.38 6.85 -25.05
CA ASP A 333 -6.61 7.23 -23.87
C ASP A 333 -7.46 8.20 -23.02
N LEU A 334 -7.72 7.84 -21.77
CA LEU A 334 -8.57 8.60 -20.84
C LEU A 334 -7.74 9.41 -19.82
N THR A 335 -6.49 9.70 -20.15
CA THR A 335 -5.52 10.41 -19.31
C THR A 335 -5.05 11.70 -20.00
N ARG A 336 -4.23 12.53 -19.32
CA ARG A 336 -3.70 13.77 -19.90
C ARG A 336 -2.64 13.52 -20.98
N ASP A 337 -2.05 12.33 -21.01
CA ASP A 337 -1.03 11.89 -21.98
C ASP A 337 0.13 12.88 -22.18
N GLU A 338 0.74 13.32 -21.09
CA GLU A 338 1.81 14.32 -21.12
C GLU A 338 3.20 13.68 -21.34
N ASP A 339 3.74 13.76 -22.57
CA ASP A 339 5.04 13.14 -22.93
C ASP A 339 6.22 13.54 -22.00
N VAL A 340 6.19 14.74 -21.43
CA VAL A 340 7.23 15.21 -20.49
C VAL A 340 7.26 14.42 -19.17
N LYS A 341 6.17 13.70 -18.85
CA LYS A 341 6.03 12.83 -17.66
C LYS A 341 6.16 11.34 -18.02
N GLN A 342 6.50 11.01 -19.28
CA GLN A 342 6.55 9.64 -19.78
C GLN A 342 7.97 9.13 -20.08
N GLY A 343 8.96 9.67 -19.38
CA GLY A 343 10.37 9.26 -19.48
C GLY A 343 10.69 8.00 -18.65
N TYR A 344 11.95 7.91 -18.22
CA TYR A 344 12.41 6.91 -17.26
C TYR A 344 11.88 7.21 -15.86
N GLY A 345 11.49 6.15 -15.14
CA GLY A 345 10.99 6.24 -13.77
C GLY A 345 12.05 6.67 -12.75
N GLY A 346 13.34 6.58 -13.08
CA GLY A 346 14.42 7.08 -12.23
C GLY A 346 15.51 7.84 -12.98
N GLY A 347 16.17 8.77 -12.30
CA GLY A 347 17.37 9.46 -12.78
C GLY A 347 17.93 10.44 -11.74
N PRO A 348 19.04 11.15 -12.00
CA PRO A 348 19.87 11.07 -13.21
C PRO A 348 20.81 9.86 -13.26
N ILE A 349 20.96 9.10 -12.17
CA ILE A 349 21.97 8.03 -12.07
C ILE A 349 21.38 6.68 -12.47
N THR A 350 20.50 6.11 -11.64
CA THR A 350 19.85 4.82 -11.92
C THR A 350 18.39 5.00 -12.35
N ASN A 351 17.93 4.14 -13.26
CA ASN A 351 16.52 4.08 -13.60
C ASN A 351 15.76 3.26 -12.54
N GLU A 352 14.57 3.73 -12.15
CA GLU A 352 13.62 2.94 -11.36
C GLU A 352 12.67 2.21 -12.32
N GLY A 353 12.85 0.90 -12.40
CA GLY A 353 12.21 0.07 -13.41
C GLY A 353 11.05 -0.80 -12.92
N ALA A 354 10.65 -0.74 -11.63
CA ALA A 354 9.59 -1.59 -11.09
C ALA A 354 8.18 -1.12 -11.46
N GLY A 355 8.04 0.09 -12.00
CA GLY A 355 6.78 0.60 -12.55
C GLY A 355 5.90 1.41 -11.59
N GLY A 356 6.38 1.73 -10.39
CA GLY A 356 5.67 2.61 -9.43
C GLY A 356 5.52 4.06 -9.92
N GLU A 357 6.41 4.47 -10.83
CA GLU A 357 6.51 5.81 -11.41
C GLU A 357 5.87 5.88 -12.81
N ILE A 358 5.13 4.85 -13.23
CA ILE A 358 4.30 4.94 -14.43
C ILE A 358 3.09 5.82 -14.10
N TYR A 359 2.97 6.93 -14.81
CA TYR A 359 1.98 7.99 -14.59
C TYR A 359 1.14 8.25 -15.85
N GLY A 360 -0.02 8.90 -15.67
CA GLY A 360 -1.00 9.03 -16.75
C GLY A 360 -1.65 7.67 -17.01
N THR A 361 -2.27 7.13 -15.96
CA THR A 361 -2.93 5.82 -15.91
C THR A 361 -4.30 5.93 -15.26
N ILE A 362 -5.26 5.10 -15.66
CA ILE A 362 -6.55 4.97 -14.98
C ILE A 362 -6.30 4.23 -13.66
N TYR A 363 -6.68 4.87 -12.55
CA TYR A 363 -6.50 4.36 -11.20
C TYR A 363 -7.82 3.90 -10.55
N ALA A 364 -8.94 4.49 -10.95
CA ALA A 364 -10.29 4.11 -10.52
C ALA A 364 -11.11 3.62 -11.71
N LEU A 365 -11.85 2.53 -11.53
CA LEU A 365 -12.77 1.96 -12.52
C LEU A 365 -13.99 1.40 -11.79
N SER A 366 -15.18 1.89 -12.13
CA SER A 366 -16.43 1.43 -11.52
C SER A 366 -17.50 1.20 -12.59
N GLU A 367 -18.16 0.04 -12.55
CA GLU A 367 -19.38 -0.21 -13.33
C GLU A 367 -20.59 0.10 -12.43
N SER A 368 -21.61 0.77 -12.98
CA SER A 368 -22.86 1.03 -12.26
C SER A 368 -23.59 -0.28 -11.97
N ALA A 369 -24.05 -0.48 -10.73
CA ALA A 369 -24.91 -1.61 -10.37
C ALA A 369 -26.32 -1.48 -10.97
N HIS A 370 -26.73 -0.28 -11.39
CA HIS A 370 -28.08 0.00 -11.89
C HIS A 370 -28.26 -0.34 -13.38
N GLU A 371 -27.22 -0.08 -14.18
CA GLU A 371 -27.30 -0.17 -15.63
C GLU A 371 -26.01 -0.75 -16.22
N GLN A 372 -26.15 -1.85 -16.96
CA GLN A 372 -25.02 -2.47 -17.66
C GLN A 372 -24.43 -1.52 -18.70
N GLY A 373 -23.11 -1.41 -18.74
CA GLY A 373 -22.40 -0.56 -19.70
C GLY A 373 -22.30 0.91 -19.31
N VAL A 374 -22.78 1.29 -18.13
CA VAL A 374 -22.45 2.56 -17.49
C VAL A 374 -21.17 2.38 -16.67
N ILE A 375 -20.08 3.01 -17.10
CA ILE A 375 -18.74 2.82 -16.51
C ILE A 375 -18.08 4.18 -16.28
N TRP A 376 -17.53 4.35 -15.07
CA TRP A 376 -16.74 5.50 -14.65
C TRP A 376 -15.26 5.14 -14.58
N THR A 377 -14.41 6.08 -14.97
CA THR A 377 -12.95 5.99 -14.81
C THR A 377 -12.40 7.24 -14.17
N GLY A 378 -11.40 7.09 -13.31
CA GLY A 378 -10.60 8.17 -12.76
C GLY A 378 -9.12 7.92 -12.96
N SER A 379 -8.36 8.91 -13.43
CA SER A 379 -6.92 8.78 -13.66
C SER A 379 -6.06 9.33 -12.51
N ASP A 380 -4.82 8.87 -12.44
CA ASP A 380 -3.82 9.36 -11.48
C ASP A 380 -3.29 10.78 -11.81
N ASP A 381 -3.64 11.30 -12.99
CA ASP A 381 -3.41 12.68 -13.42
C ASP A 381 -4.66 13.57 -13.41
N GLY A 382 -5.79 13.05 -12.93
CA GLY A 382 -6.91 13.86 -12.43
C GLY A 382 -8.13 13.96 -13.31
N LEU A 383 -8.22 13.17 -14.38
CA LEU A 383 -9.38 13.15 -15.27
C LEU A 383 -10.42 12.12 -14.81
N VAL A 384 -11.69 12.47 -14.96
CA VAL A 384 -12.84 11.59 -14.78
C VAL A 384 -13.61 11.49 -16.08
N HIS A 385 -13.83 10.25 -16.52
CA HIS A 385 -14.65 9.99 -17.69
C HIS A 385 -15.80 9.04 -17.37
N LEU A 386 -16.90 9.23 -18.09
CA LEU A 386 -18.10 8.42 -18.03
C LEU A 386 -18.46 7.89 -19.42
N THR A 387 -18.74 6.60 -19.51
CA THR A 387 -19.49 6.02 -20.65
C THR A 387 -20.83 5.51 -20.14
N ARG A 388 -21.86 5.63 -20.99
CA ARG A 388 -23.21 5.09 -20.73
C ARG A 388 -23.70 4.14 -21.82
N ASP A 389 -22.83 3.79 -22.76
CA ASP A 389 -23.14 2.97 -23.93
C ASP A 389 -22.15 1.80 -24.10
N GLY A 390 -21.54 1.35 -23.00
CA GLY A 390 -20.65 0.20 -22.97
C GLY A 390 -19.27 0.44 -23.60
N GLY A 391 -18.83 1.70 -23.60
CA GLY A 391 -17.54 2.16 -24.12
C GLY A 391 -17.56 2.65 -25.57
N ALA A 392 -18.73 2.80 -26.20
CA ALA A 392 -18.79 3.32 -27.56
C ALA A 392 -18.50 4.83 -27.60
N THR A 393 -18.91 5.56 -26.57
CA THR A 393 -18.56 6.97 -26.35
C THR A 393 -18.16 7.21 -24.89
N TRP A 394 -17.22 8.14 -24.70
CA TRP A 394 -16.74 8.56 -23.38
C TRP A 394 -16.85 10.08 -23.27
N GLN A 395 -17.42 10.54 -22.17
CA GLN A 395 -17.56 11.95 -21.82
C GLN A 395 -16.58 12.29 -20.71
N ASP A 396 -15.79 13.34 -20.90
CA ASP A 396 -15.02 13.98 -19.83
C ASP A 396 -15.99 14.76 -18.92
N VAL A 397 -16.03 14.36 -17.65
CA VAL A 397 -16.88 14.94 -16.61
C VAL A 397 -16.04 15.47 -15.45
N THR A 398 -14.78 15.81 -15.74
CA THR A 398 -13.82 16.34 -14.76
C THR A 398 -14.17 17.76 -14.35
N PRO A 399 -14.21 18.08 -13.05
CA PRO A 399 -14.30 19.45 -12.58
C PRO A 399 -13.05 20.28 -12.89
N ASP A 400 -13.22 21.43 -13.54
CA ASP A 400 -12.14 22.40 -13.80
C ASP A 400 -11.27 22.73 -12.56
N PRO A 401 -11.83 22.90 -11.33
CA PRO A 401 -11.04 23.29 -10.16
C PRO A 401 -10.04 22.24 -9.67
N TRP A 402 -10.19 20.96 -10.04
CA TRP A 402 -9.34 19.90 -9.49
C TRP A 402 -7.88 20.05 -9.96
N GLY A 403 -7.66 20.46 -11.20
CA GLY A 403 -6.33 20.49 -11.79
C GLY A 403 -5.70 19.10 -11.83
N GLU A 404 -4.45 18.96 -11.39
CA GLU A 404 -3.75 17.68 -11.32
C GLU A 404 -3.90 17.07 -9.92
N VAL A 405 -4.64 15.97 -9.85
CA VAL A 405 -4.96 15.19 -8.64
C VAL A 405 -4.91 13.72 -8.96
N MET A 406 -4.76 12.87 -7.96
CA MET A 406 -4.99 11.44 -8.12
C MET A 406 -6.45 11.13 -7.80
N VAL A 407 -7.22 10.64 -8.78
CA VAL A 407 -8.58 10.14 -8.54
C VAL A 407 -8.46 8.72 -7.97
N ASN A 408 -8.51 8.60 -6.65
CA ASN A 408 -8.19 7.36 -5.95
C ASN A 408 -9.33 6.33 -6.03
N GLU A 409 -10.58 6.82 -5.97
CA GLU A 409 -11.78 5.99 -6.06
C GLU A 409 -12.96 6.79 -6.65
N ILE A 410 -13.82 6.11 -7.41
CA ILE A 410 -15.15 6.58 -7.78
C ILE A 410 -16.16 5.48 -7.43
N ALA A 411 -17.15 5.79 -6.59
CA ALA A 411 -18.19 4.85 -6.19
C ALA A 411 -19.56 5.37 -6.63
N VAL A 412 -20.28 4.58 -7.45
CA VAL A 412 -21.67 4.89 -7.82
C VAL A 412 -22.59 4.56 -6.64
N SER A 413 -23.55 5.44 -6.36
CA SER A 413 -24.55 5.22 -5.32
C SER A 413 -25.32 3.91 -5.57
N PRO A 414 -25.56 3.08 -4.56
CA PRO A 414 -26.44 1.92 -4.68
C PRO A 414 -27.92 2.31 -4.79
N HIS A 415 -28.28 3.57 -4.54
CA HIS A 415 -29.67 4.04 -4.48
C HIS A 415 -30.10 4.88 -5.68
N ASP A 416 -29.17 5.59 -6.30
CA ASP A 416 -29.46 6.47 -7.45
C ASP A 416 -28.39 6.32 -8.55
N PRO A 417 -28.75 5.93 -9.78
CA PRO A 417 -27.78 5.78 -10.87
C PRO A 417 -27.07 7.07 -11.28
N ALA A 418 -27.63 8.24 -10.97
CA ALA A 418 -27.02 9.54 -11.29
C ALA A 418 -26.02 10.03 -10.24
N VAL A 419 -26.01 9.41 -9.05
CA VAL A 419 -25.16 9.81 -7.93
C VAL A 419 -23.86 9.02 -7.92
N ALA A 420 -22.74 9.72 -7.83
CA ALA A 420 -21.43 9.10 -7.62
C ALA A 420 -20.58 9.94 -6.66
N TYR A 421 -19.73 9.25 -5.90
CA TYR A 421 -18.80 9.83 -4.95
C TYR A 421 -17.38 9.65 -5.46
N ALA A 422 -16.54 10.68 -5.33
CA ALA A 422 -15.13 10.63 -5.69
C ALA A 422 -14.26 10.94 -4.47
N ALA A 423 -13.26 10.09 -4.23
CA ALA A 423 -12.14 10.39 -3.34
C ALA A 423 -10.94 10.77 -4.20
N ILE A 424 -10.43 11.99 -4.00
CA ILE A 424 -9.25 12.48 -4.72
C ILE A 424 -8.18 12.90 -3.71
N ASN A 425 -6.91 12.85 -4.10
CA ASN A 425 -5.82 13.31 -3.23
C ASN A 425 -4.64 13.90 -4.01
N ARG A 426 -3.82 14.68 -3.30
CA ARG A 426 -2.67 15.41 -3.85
C ARG A 426 -1.40 15.20 -3.03
N TYR A 427 -1.34 14.15 -2.20
CA TYR A 427 -0.21 13.92 -1.29
C TYR A 427 1.13 13.80 -2.05
N LYS A 428 1.13 13.25 -3.27
CA LYS A 428 2.32 13.19 -4.15
C LYS A 428 2.82 14.55 -4.64
N PHE A 429 2.03 15.60 -4.45
CA PHE A 429 2.37 17.00 -4.71
C PHE A 429 2.61 17.80 -3.43
N ASN A 430 2.78 17.12 -2.29
CA ASN A 430 2.98 17.71 -0.97
C ASN A 430 1.79 18.59 -0.53
N ASP A 431 0.58 18.12 -0.83
CA ASP A 431 -0.69 18.69 -0.39
C ASP A 431 -1.53 17.57 0.24
N PHE A 432 -1.76 17.70 1.55
CA PHE A 432 -2.38 16.68 2.39
C PHE A 432 -3.84 17.01 2.71
N THR A 433 -4.44 17.98 2.00
CA THR A 433 -5.83 18.39 2.21
C THR A 433 -6.79 17.22 1.95
N PRO A 434 -7.75 16.92 2.85
CA PRO A 434 -8.82 15.97 2.58
C PRO A 434 -9.75 16.48 1.48
N MET A 435 -10.05 15.62 0.51
CA MET A 435 -10.84 15.99 -0.66
C MET A 435 -11.80 14.85 -1.02
N ALA A 436 -13.08 15.05 -0.74
CA ALA A 436 -14.18 14.18 -1.15
C ALA A 436 -15.23 14.99 -1.92
N TYR A 437 -15.80 14.39 -2.96
CA TYR A 437 -16.79 15.05 -3.80
C TYR A 437 -17.97 14.12 -4.10
N VAL A 438 -19.11 14.73 -4.41
CA VAL A 438 -20.31 14.05 -4.88
C VAL A 438 -20.84 14.72 -6.15
N THR A 439 -21.30 13.91 -7.10
CA THR A 439 -22.13 14.35 -8.21
C THR A 439 -23.52 13.72 -8.08
N ARG A 440 -24.54 14.38 -8.61
CA ARG A 440 -25.94 13.90 -8.58
C ARG A 440 -26.59 13.93 -9.97
N ASP A 441 -25.80 14.12 -11.00
CA ASP A 441 -26.22 14.38 -12.37
C ASP A 441 -25.24 13.79 -13.38
N TYR A 442 -24.70 12.60 -13.09
CA TYR A 442 -23.75 11.91 -13.96
C TYR A 442 -22.46 12.72 -14.25
N GLY A 443 -22.02 13.52 -13.27
CA GLY A 443 -20.75 14.23 -13.34
C GLY A 443 -20.84 15.60 -14.01
N GLU A 444 -22.04 16.05 -14.38
CA GLU A 444 -22.22 17.41 -14.92
C GLU A 444 -21.85 18.47 -13.87
N ASN A 445 -22.15 18.22 -12.60
CA ASN A 445 -21.73 19.06 -11.48
C ASN A 445 -21.17 18.20 -10.33
N TRP A 446 -20.16 18.75 -9.65
CA TRP A 446 -19.53 18.14 -8.48
C TRP A 446 -19.54 19.11 -7.31
N GLU A 447 -19.96 18.61 -6.15
CA GLU A 447 -20.01 19.32 -4.87
C GLU A 447 -18.97 18.73 -3.92
N GLU A 448 -18.25 19.59 -3.22
CA GLU A 448 -17.30 19.16 -2.20
C GLU A 448 -18.03 18.75 -0.92
N ILE A 449 -17.61 17.62 -0.35
CA ILE A 449 -18.16 17.04 0.88
C ILE A 449 -17.02 16.69 1.85
N SER A 450 -16.11 17.62 2.11
CA SER A 450 -14.90 17.39 2.92
C SER A 450 -15.02 17.87 4.38
N ASP A 451 -16.15 18.46 4.76
CA ASP A 451 -16.35 19.06 6.08
C ASP A 451 -16.33 18.01 7.19
N GLY A 452 -15.48 18.22 8.21
CA GLY A 452 -15.37 17.34 9.39
C GLY A 452 -14.21 16.33 9.37
N PHE A 453 -13.50 16.18 8.24
CA PHE A 453 -12.21 15.48 8.24
C PHE A 453 -11.16 16.24 9.05
N ALA A 454 -10.22 15.51 9.66
CA ALA A 454 -9.08 16.14 10.34
C ALA A 454 -8.06 16.67 9.32
N ASP A 455 -7.26 17.64 9.74
CA ASP A 455 -6.11 18.10 8.94
C ASP A 455 -5.19 16.92 8.60
N GLU A 456 -4.66 16.92 7.38
CA GLU A 456 -3.81 15.85 6.82
C GLU A 456 -4.46 14.46 6.73
N ALA A 457 -5.77 14.33 6.96
CA ALA A 457 -6.51 13.07 6.78
C ALA A 457 -6.99 12.90 5.33
N TRP A 458 -6.08 12.95 4.35
CA TRP A 458 -6.47 12.84 2.94
C TRP A 458 -7.26 11.56 2.65
N VAL A 459 -8.23 11.66 1.73
CA VAL A 459 -9.25 10.64 1.52
C VAL A 459 -8.78 9.63 0.48
N HIS A 460 -8.91 8.35 0.81
CA HIS A 460 -8.63 7.23 -0.11
C HIS A 460 -9.91 6.69 -0.74
N VAL A 461 -11.00 6.60 0.02
CA VAL A 461 -12.23 5.93 -0.42
C VAL A 461 -13.45 6.57 0.25
N VAL A 462 -14.54 6.68 -0.51
CA VAL A 462 -15.87 7.06 -0.02
C VAL A 462 -16.89 6.09 -0.63
N ARG A 463 -17.71 5.45 0.20
CA ARG A 463 -18.82 4.59 -0.27
C ARG A 463 -20.10 4.86 0.51
N GLU A 464 -21.22 4.86 -0.20
CA GLU A 464 -22.54 4.95 0.39
C GLU A 464 -23.03 3.57 0.87
N ASP A 465 -23.68 3.55 2.02
CA ASP A 465 -24.27 2.36 2.61
C ASP A 465 -25.35 1.78 1.68
N PRO A 466 -25.32 0.46 1.38
CA PRO A 466 -26.26 -0.15 0.44
C PRO A 466 -27.71 -0.24 0.94
N ARG A 467 -27.96 0.02 2.23
CA ARG A 467 -29.28 -0.15 2.86
C ARG A 467 -29.87 1.17 3.36
N THR A 468 -29.06 2.20 3.55
CA THR A 468 -29.51 3.49 4.07
C THR A 468 -28.94 4.63 3.21
N PRO A 469 -29.77 5.24 2.34
CA PRO A 469 -29.36 6.41 1.56
C PRO A 469 -28.85 7.53 2.46
N GLY A 470 -27.76 8.18 2.05
CA GLY A 470 -27.13 9.28 2.77
C GLY A 470 -26.22 8.88 3.95
N LEU A 471 -26.15 7.60 4.31
CA LEU A 471 -25.14 7.10 5.25
C LEU A 471 -23.87 6.75 4.45
N LEU A 472 -22.76 7.43 4.73
CA LEU A 472 -21.49 7.26 4.01
C LEU A 472 -20.38 6.78 4.95
N TYR A 473 -19.46 5.99 4.41
CA TYR A 473 -18.22 5.59 5.06
C TYR A 473 -17.02 6.08 4.25
N ALA A 474 -16.00 6.58 4.94
CA ALA A 474 -14.76 7.02 4.30
C ALA A 474 -13.52 6.45 4.99
N GLY A 475 -12.56 6.04 4.18
CA GLY A 475 -11.21 5.66 4.61
C GLY A 475 -10.23 6.78 4.25
N THR A 476 -9.39 7.16 5.21
CA THR A 476 -8.39 8.23 5.07
C THR A 476 -7.01 7.75 5.49
N GLU A 477 -6.00 8.60 5.32
CA GLU A 477 -4.64 8.31 5.76
C GLU A 477 -4.52 8.02 7.27
N THR A 478 -5.39 8.63 8.08
CA THR A 478 -5.27 8.60 9.54
C THR A 478 -6.37 7.81 10.23
N GLY A 479 -7.32 7.25 9.46
CA GLY A 479 -8.38 6.41 10.03
C GLY A 479 -9.65 6.33 9.20
N ILE A 480 -10.76 6.08 9.90
CA ILE A 480 -12.07 5.85 9.30
C ILE A 480 -13.09 6.87 9.81
N TYR A 481 -13.98 7.29 8.90
CA TYR A 481 -15.01 8.30 9.13
C TYR A 481 -16.38 7.81 8.66
N VAL A 482 -17.43 8.41 9.23
CA VAL A 482 -18.83 8.20 8.88
C VAL A 482 -19.53 9.54 8.71
N SER A 483 -20.45 9.63 7.75
CA SER A 483 -21.36 10.75 7.58
C SER A 483 -22.80 10.24 7.60
N PHE A 484 -23.66 10.88 8.39
CA PHE A 484 -25.09 10.53 8.53
C PHE A 484 -26.00 11.42 7.67
N ASN A 485 -25.43 12.35 6.91
CA ASN A 485 -26.12 13.42 6.21
C ASN A 485 -25.59 13.62 4.79
N GLY A 486 -25.25 12.53 4.11
CA GLY A 486 -24.91 12.55 2.69
C GLY A 486 -23.57 13.19 2.34
N GLY A 487 -22.68 13.36 3.33
CA GLY A 487 -21.35 13.96 3.16
C GLY A 487 -21.22 15.37 3.71
N ASP A 488 -22.33 16.00 4.14
CA ASP A 488 -22.30 17.38 4.65
C ASP A 488 -21.45 17.52 5.93
N LEU A 489 -21.37 16.47 6.75
CA LEU A 489 -20.48 16.42 7.91
C LEU A 489 -19.94 15.01 8.15
N TRP A 490 -18.62 14.90 8.23
CA TRP A 490 -17.89 13.69 8.60
C TRP A 490 -17.54 13.67 10.09
N GLN A 491 -17.63 12.48 10.68
CA GLN A 491 -17.29 12.22 12.08
C GLN A 491 -16.42 10.97 12.15
N SER A 492 -15.55 10.88 13.16
CA SER A 492 -14.69 9.71 13.33
C SER A 492 -15.51 8.45 13.65
N LEU A 493 -15.17 7.34 12.99
CA LEU A 493 -15.66 5.98 13.29
C LEU A 493 -14.52 5.10 13.86
N GLN A 494 -13.49 5.71 14.47
CA GLN A 494 -12.23 5.03 14.77
C GLN A 494 -12.37 3.81 15.72
N LEU A 495 -13.24 3.88 16.73
CA LEU A 495 -13.45 2.83 17.73
C LEU A 495 -12.11 2.26 18.27
N ASN A 496 -11.86 0.95 18.09
CA ASN A 496 -10.61 0.27 18.49
C ASN A 496 -9.65 -0.01 17.31
N LEU A 497 -9.94 0.52 16.12
CA LEU A 497 -9.05 0.46 14.98
C LEU A 497 -7.78 1.29 15.31
N PRO A 498 -6.56 0.81 15.02
CA PRO A 498 -5.35 1.62 15.15
C PRO A 498 -5.38 2.83 14.21
N ASN A 499 -4.70 3.93 14.57
CA ASN A 499 -4.44 5.01 13.61
C ASN A 499 -3.50 4.47 12.52
N THR A 500 -4.03 4.30 11.32
CA THR A 500 -3.37 3.70 10.16
C THR A 500 -4.13 4.09 8.89
N PRO A 501 -3.47 4.15 7.72
CA PRO A 501 -4.15 4.40 6.46
C PRO A 501 -5.20 3.33 6.16
N ILE A 502 -6.39 3.77 5.77
CA ILE A 502 -7.48 2.94 5.30
C ILE A 502 -7.56 3.06 3.78
N ASN A 503 -6.88 2.15 3.09
CA ASN A 503 -6.68 2.23 1.64
C ASN A 503 -7.96 1.94 0.84
N ASP A 504 -8.84 1.09 1.38
CA ASP A 504 -10.11 0.71 0.77
C ASP A 504 -11.08 0.14 1.80
N LEU A 505 -12.37 0.19 1.49
CA LEU A 505 -13.44 -0.39 2.34
C LEU A 505 -14.57 -0.95 1.50
N ILE A 506 -15.30 -1.94 2.01
CA ILE A 506 -16.48 -2.50 1.35
C ILE A 506 -17.51 -2.95 2.39
N VAL A 507 -18.78 -2.72 2.10
CA VAL A 507 -19.88 -3.27 2.90
C VAL A 507 -20.25 -4.64 2.34
N HIS A 508 -20.15 -5.68 3.15
CA HIS A 508 -20.71 -6.98 2.79
C HIS A 508 -22.22 -6.93 2.99
N ASP A 509 -22.99 -6.81 1.89
CA ASP A 509 -24.43 -6.56 1.99
C ASP A 509 -25.16 -7.65 2.78
N ARG A 510 -25.01 -8.94 2.47
CA ARG A 510 -25.76 -10.01 3.18
C ARG A 510 -25.49 -10.05 4.69
N GLU A 511 -24.23 -10.04 5.11
CA GLU A 511 -23.84 -10.12 6.53
C GLU A 511 -23.91 -8.78 7.28
N ASN A 512 -24.03 -7.68 6.54
CA ASN A 512 -24.11 -6.31 7.03
C ASN A 512 -22.85 -5.88 7.80
N ASP A 513 -21.67 -6.30 7.35
CA ASP A 513 -20.38 -5.96 7.97
C ASP A 513 -19.65 -4.92 7.11
N LEU A 514 -18.89 -4.03 7.74
CA LEU A 514 -17.95 -3.13 7.06
C LEU A 514 -16.54 -3.70 7.14
N VAL A 515 -15.98 -4.06 6.00
CA VAL A 515 -14.64 -4.62 5.87
C VAL A 515 -13.69 -3.55 5.36
N VAL A 516 -12.52 -3.39 5.99
CA VAL A 516 -11.54 -2.38 5.61
C VAL A 516 -10.15 -2.99 5.38
N ALA A 517 -9.46 -2.50 4.34
CA ALA A 517 -8.05 -2.76 4.07
C ALA A 517 -7.19 -1.67 4.70
N THR A 518 -6.24 -2.06 5.55
CA THR A 518 -5.32 -1.12 6.20
C THR A 518 -3.91 -1.20 5.63
N SER A 519 -3.12 -0.14 5.84
CA SER A 519 -1.70 -0.14 5.57
C SER A 519 -0.88 -0.54 6.81
N GLY A 520 -0.60 -1.84 6.94
CA GLY A 520 0.28 -2.39 7.97
C GLY A 520 -0.44 -2.95 9.21
N ARG A 521 -1.78 -3.04 9.20
CA ARG A 521 -2.60 -3.55 10.32
C ARG A 521 -3.64 -4.60 9.91
N SER A 522 -3.42 -5.29 8.79
CA SER A 522 -4.27 -6.35 8.24
C SER A 522 -5.67 -5.89 7.81
N PHE A 523 -6.58 -6.82 7.51
CA PHE A 523 -8.00 -6.50 7.37
C PHE A 523 -8.66 -6.31 8.73
N TRP A 524 -9.63 -5.40 8.79
CA TRP A 524 -10.52 -5.23 9.94
C TRP A 524 -11.98 -5.35 9.49
N ILE A 525 -12.81 -5.90 10.37
CA ILE A 525 -14.24 -6.07 10.14
C ILE A 525 -14.97 -5.41 11.31
N LEU A 526 -15.74 -4.38 11.02
CA LEU A 526 -16.77 -3.90 11.93
C LEU A 526 -18.01 -4.76 11.72
N ASP A 527 -18.20 -5.70 12.64
CA ASP A 527 -19.38 -6.57 12.67
C ASP A 527 -20.66 -5.75 12.87
N ASP A 528 -21.67 -6.02 12.05
CA ASP A 528 -23.04 -5.48 12.17
C ASP A 528 -23.19 -3.95 12.13
N LEU A 529 -23.47 -3.43 10.93
CA LEU A 529 -23.81 -2.01 10.69
C LEU A 529 -25.23 -1.62 11.12
N SER A 530 -26.05 -2.55 11.62
CA SER A 530 -27.46 -2.29 11.94
C SER A 530 -27.66 -1.13 12.92
N PRO A 531 -26.83 -0.92 13.98
CA PRO A 531 -26.97 0.23 14.86
C PRO A 531 -26.72 1.57 14.15
N LEU A 532 -25.71 1.65 13.28
CA LEU A 532 -25.41 2.86 12.50
C LEU A 532 -26.53 3.17 11.50
N GLN A 533 -27.01 2.15 10.78
CA GLN A 533 -28.11 2.27 9.82
C GLN A 533 -29.42 2.68 10.48
N GLN A 534 -29.72 2.18 11.69
CA GLN A 534 -30.89 2.59 12.46
C GLN A 534 -30.73 4.02 12.99
N ALA A 535 -29.57 4.37 13.56
CA ALA A 535 -29.29 5.73 14.02
C ALA A 535 -29.40 6.79 12.89
N ALA A 536 -28.96 6.44 11.68
CA ALA A 536 -29.09 7.30 10.51
C ALA A 536 -30.54 7.55 10.08
N ARG A 537 -31.42 6.55 10.23
CA ARG A 537 -32.85 6.67 9.88
C ARG A 537 -33.66 7.36 10.96
N ASP A 538 -33.30 7.11 12.21
CA ASP A 538 -34.11 7.44 13.36
C ASP A 538 -33.70 8.75 14.03
N VAL A 539 -32.77 9.55 13.42
CA VAL A 539 -32.16 10.80 13.95
C VAL A 539 -32.90 11.23 15.20
N PRO A 540 -32.49 10.76 16.39
CA PRO A 540 -33.23 11.07 17.59
C PRO A 540 -33.14 12.59 17.70
N ASP A 541 -34.28 13.28 17.63
CA ASP A 541 -34.39 14.65 18.15
C ASP A 541 -33.64 14.61 19.48
N GLY A 542 -32.48 15.29 19.56
CA GLY A 542 -31.36 15.03 20.49
C GLY A 542 -31.73 14.97 21.97
N ASP A 543 -32.52 13.99 22.36
CA ASP A 543 -33.00 13.73 23.68
C ASP A 543 -32.03 12.73 24.29
N GLU A 544 -31.03 13.28 24.96
CA GLU A 544 -30.03 12.58 25.75
C GLU A 544 -30.66 11.66 26.83
N ASN A 545 -31.98 11.75 27.04
CA ASN A 545 -32.75 10.90 27.95
C ASN A 545 -33.49 9.73 27.25
N SER A 546 -33.38 9.59 25.93
CA SER A 546 -34.08 8.53 25.20
C SER A 546 -33.36 7.18 25.34
N HIS A 547 -34.13 6.13 25.66
CA HIS A 547 -33.65 4.75 25.58
C HIS A 547 -33.97 4.20 24.20
N HIS A 548 -32.99 3.59 23.53
CA HIS A 548 -33.19 2.97 22.23
C HIS A 548 -32.71 1.53 22.26
N LEU A 549 -33.57 0.61 21.79
CA LEU A 549 -33.21 -0.78 21.58
C LEU A 549 -33.11 -1.01 20.08
N TYR A 550 -31.89 -1.28 19.61
CA TYR A 550 -31.66 -1.53 18.18
C TYR A 550 -32.18 -2.91 17.82
N SER A 551 -32.81 -3.00 16.65
CA SER A 551 -33.18 -4.29 16.07
C SER A 551 -31.91 -5.06 15.72
N PRO A 552 -31.69 -6.26 16.28
CA PRO A 552 -30.48 -7.03 16.03
C PRO A 552 -30.48 -7.59 14.60
N ARG A 553 -29.28 -7.77 14.01
CA ARG A 553 -29.15 -8.47 12.73
C ARG A 553 -29.62 -9.92 12.79
N HIS A 554 -29.72 -10.55 11.61
CA HIS A 554 -29.95 -12.00 11.54
C HIS A 554 -28.81 -12.74 12.23
N ALA A 555 -29.14 -13.52 13.26
CA ALA A 555 -28.16 -14.21 14.08
C ALA A 555 -28.04 -15.70 13.74
N TYR A 556 -26.81 -16.17 13.58
CA TYR A 556 -26.52 -17.58 13.34
C TYR A 556 -26.16 -18.31 14.63
N ARG A 557 -26.68 -19.52 14.80
CA ARG A 557 -26.17 -20.46 15.80
C ARG A 557 -25.02 -21.26 15.21
N LEU A 558 -23.79 -20.80 15.45
CA LEU A 558 -22.58 -21.48 15.01
C LEU A 558 -22.10 -22.50 16.05
N ALA A 559 -21.41 -23.55 15.60
CA ALA A 559 -20.75 -24.49 16.50
C ALA A 559 -19.62 -23.76 17.25
N GLY A 560 -19.87 -23.39 18.50
CA GLY A 560 -18.90 -22.75 19.37
C GLY A 560 -17.95 -23.78 19.99
N GLY A 561 -16.66 -23.62 19.74
CA GLY A 561 -15.60 -24.25 20.52
C GLY A 561 -14.54 -23.20 20.80
N SER A 562 -14.06 -23.13 22.04
CA SER A 562 -12.75 -22.53 22.30
C SER A 562 -11.72 -23.40 21.57
N GLY A 563 -11.06 -22.86 20.55
CA GLY A 563 -9.88 -23.53 20.01
C GLY A 563 -8.87 -23.76 21.13
N PHE A 564 -7.98 -24.74 20.99
CA PHE A 564 -6.82 -24.88 21.88
C PHE A 564 -5.73 -23.83 21.52
N GLY A 565 -6.16 -22.59 21.26
CA GLY A 565 -5.36 -21.54 20.65
C GLY A 565 -4.25 -21.03 21.55
N GLY A 566 -3.08 -20.77 20.96
CA GLY A 566 -1.84 -20.38 21.64
C GLY A 566 -1.59 -18.87 21.78
N GLY A 567 -2.59 -18.03 21.46
CA GLY A 567 -2.45 -16.58 21.32
C GLY A 567 -1.93 -16.17 19.94
N GLY A 568 -2.35 -14.98 19.45
CA GLY A 568 -1.97 -14.42 18.14
C GLY A 568 -2.92 -14.72 16.97
N GLU A 569 -4.05 -15.37 17.23
CA GLU A 569 -5.09 -15.67 16.24
C GLU A 569 -6.00 -14.44 16.03
N GLY A 570 -6.53 -14.28 14.82
CA GLY A 570 -7.55 -13.27 14.52
C GLY A 570 -8.82 -13.54 15.32
N VAL A 571 -9.47 -12.46 15.78
CA VAL A 571 -10.64 -12.55 16.65
C VAL A 571 -11.90 -12.74 15.80
N ASN A 572 -12.68 -13.75 16.11
CA ASN A 572 -14.01 -13.91 15.53
C ASN A 572 -14.97 -12.84 16.09
N GLY A 573 -15.89 -12.37 15.25
CA GLY A 573 -17.02 -11.56 15.72
C GLY A 573 -17.85 -12.27 16.81
N PRO A 574 -18.68 -11.52 17.57
CA PRO A 574 -19.51 -12.08 18.63
C PRO A 574 -20.36 -13.27 18.17
N SER A 575 -20.62 -14.23 19.08
CA SER A 575 -21.44 -15.40 18.76
C SER A 575 -22.89 -15.21 19.20
N GLY A 576 -23.83 -15.71 18.39
CA GLY A 576 -25.26 -15.64 18.71
C GLY A 576 -25.88 -14.29 18.34
N ALA A 577 -27.01 -13.97 18.95
CA ALA A 577 -27.66 -12.68 18.76
C ALA A 577 -26.98 -11.62 19.63
N VAL A 578 -26.41 -10.61 18.99
CA VAL A 578 -25.93 -9.38 19.65
C VAL A 578 -27.13 -8.47 19.82
N ILE A 579 -27.28 -7.87 21.01
CA ILE A 579 -28.37 -6.94 21.31
C ILE A 579 -27.72 -5.63 21.72
N ASP A 580 -27.81 -4.64 20.84
CA ASP A 580 -27.31 -3.29 21.09
C ASP A 580 -28.43 -2.39 21.59
N PHE A 581 -28.09 -1.52 22.53
CA PHE A 581 -29.02 -0.56 23.09
C PHE A 581 -28.29 0.69 23.57
N MET A 582 -28.97 1.82 23.48
CA MET A 582 -28.58 3.09 24.09
C MET A 582 -29.45 3.31 25.33
N LEU A 583 -28.82 3.65 26.45
CA LEU A 583 -29.52 4.12 27.64
C LEU A 583 -29.33 5.63 27.74
N GLY A 584 -30.43 6.38 27.85
CA GLY A 584 -30.38 7.79 28.23
C GLY A 584 -29.83 7.98 29.65
N GLU A 585 -29.51 9.22 30.01
CA GLU A 585 -29.02 9.55 31.35
C GLU A 585 -29.97 9.03 32.43
N VAL A 586 -29.46 8.15 33.29
CA VAL A 586 -30.18 7.69 34.47
C VAL A 586 -29.86 8.69 35.59
N ALA A 587 -30.83 9.50 35.99
CA ALA A 587 -30.67 10.38 37.14
C ALA A 587 -30.20 9.56 38.36
N ASP A 588 -29.06 9.95 38.95
CA ASP A 588 -28.53 9.32 40.15
C ASP A 588 -29.64 9.20 41.19
N ALA A 589 -29.97 7.97 41.58
CA ALA A 589 -30.90 7.75 42.67
C ALA A 589 -30.28 8.34 43.94
N GLU A 590 -30.91 9.37 44.52
CA GLU A 590 -30.48 9.88 45.83
C GLU A 590 -30.47 8.73 46.87
N PRO A 591 -29.44 8.70 47.74
CA PRO A 591 -29.08 7.54 48.57
C PRO A 591 -30.12 7.11 49.61
#